data_AF-A0A973W1R2-F1
#
_entry.id   AF-A0A973W1R2-F1
#
_cell.length_a   1.000
_cell.length_b   1.000
_cell.length_c   1.000
_cell.angle_alpha   90.00
_cell.angle_beta   90.00
_cell.angle_gamma   90.00
#
_symmetry.space_group_name_H-M   'P 1'
#
loop_
_entity.id
_entity.type
_entity.pdbx_description
1 polymer ?
#
loop_
_entity_poly.entity_id
_entity_poly.type
_entity_poly.pdbx_seq_one_letter_code
_entity_poly.pdbx_strand_id
1 'polypeptide(L)' 'MPITRKPIEIPPQVARQFAADMKAYHAEQDNNQRDRIAVGTRHMLLEHTPTGTKLRLSEVKSYSS' A
#
# COMPACT_ATOMS: atom_id res chain seq x y z
N MET A 1 -0.79 -20.51 -18.50
CA MET A 1 -2.16 -20.17 -18.09
C MET A 1 -2.17 -18.70 -17.66
N PRO A 2 -3.07 -17.84 -18.19
CA PRO A 2 -3.16 -16.47 -17.70
C PRO A 2 -3.68 -16.53 -16.26
N ILE A 3 -2.87 -16.06 -15.31
CA ILE A 3 -3.29 -15.94 -13.91
C ILE A 3 -4.22 -14.73 -13.87
N THR A 4 -5.53 -14.95 -13.90
CA THR A 4 -6.55 -13.93 -13.60
C THR A 4 -6.48 -13.62 -12.10
N ARG A 5 -5.54 -12.76 -11.72
CA ARG A 5 -5.45 -12.26 -10.35
C ARG A 5 -6.56 -11.24 -10.14
N LYS A 6 -7.42 -11.50 -9.16
CA LYS A 6 -8.42 -10.52 -8.75
C LYS A 6 -7.70 -9.23 -8.34
N PRO A 7 -8.18 -8.05 -8.76
CA PRO A 7 -7.68 -6.78 -8.23
C PRO A 7 -7.71 -6.82 -6.71
N ILE A 8 -6.66 -6.29 -6.06
CA ILE A 8 -6.65 -6.14 -4.61
C ILE A 8 -7.68 -5.07 -4.28
N GLU A 9 -8.81 -5.48 -3.71
CA GLU A 9 -9.83 -4.56 -3.23
C GLU A 9 -9.37 -3.96 -1.90
N ILE A 10 -8.71 -2.80 -1.97
CA ILE A 10 -8.33 -2.03 -0.79
C ILE A 10 -9.52 -1.18 -0.36
N PRO A 11 -10.00 -1.27 0.90
CA PRO A 11 -11.05 -0.39 1.39
C PRO A 11 -10.68 1.09 1.22
N PRO A 12 -11.61 1.99 0.84
CA PRO A 12 -11.31 3.40 0.57
C PRO A 12 -10.63 4.11 1.76
N GLN A 13 -10.97 3.71 2.99
CA GLN A 13 -10.34 4.25 4.20
C GLN A 13 -8.85 3.88 4.29
N VAL A 14 -8.49 2.65 3.93
CA VAL A 14 -7.11 2.15 3.93
C VAL A 14 -6.30 2.83 2.83
N ALA A 15 -6.91 3.07 1.65
CA ALA A 15 -6.26 3.83 0.57
C ALA A 15 -5.96 5.28 0.98
N ARG A 16 -6.87 5.94 1.71
CA ARG A 16 -6.65 7.30 2.24
C ARG A 16 -5.54 7.31 3.29
N GLN A 17 -5.52 6.34 4.20
CA GLN A 17 -4.46 6.22 5.20
C GLN A 17 -3.10 5.98 4.54
N PHE A 18 -3.04 5.09 3.54
CA PHE A 18 -1.83 4.85 2.75
C PHE A 18 -1.31 6.13 2.09
N ALA A 19 -2.19 6.92 1.48
CA ALA A 19 -1.81 8.19 0.86
C ALA A 19 -1.30 9.22 1.89
N ALA A 20 -1.86 9.24 3.10
CA ALA A 20 -1.39 10.10 4.19
C ALA A 20 0.00 9.66 4.69
N ASP A 21 0.20 8.36 4.90
CA ASP A 21 1.47 7.81 5.36
C ASP A 21 2.59 8.03 4.34
N MET A 22 2.30 7.85 3.04
CA MET A 22 3.27 8.15 1.98
C MET A 22 3.65 9.63 1.94
N LYS A 23 2.71 10.55 2.18
CA LYS A 23 3.02 11.98 2.31
C LYS A 23 3.94 12.24 3.51
N ALA A 24 3.65 11.63 4.66
CA ALA A 24 4.49 11.74 5.85
C ALA A 24 5.90 11.16 5.59
N TYR A 25 6.01 10.01 4.94
CA TYR A 25 7.28 9.40 4.54
C TYR A 25 8.11 10.32 3.63
N HIS A 26 7.48 11.02 2.69
CA HIS A 26 8.17 11.95 1.80
C HIS A 26 8.55 13.26 2.47
N ALA A 27 7.79 13.72 3.47
CA ALA A 27 8.08 14.92 4.23
C ALA A 27 9.12 14.73 5.35
N GLU A 28 9.24 13.51 5.88
CA GLU A 28 10.16 13.18 6.97
C GLU A 28 11.62 13.14 6.48
N GLN A 29 12.50 13.75 7.28
CA GLN A 29 13.93 13.87 7.00
C GLN A 29 14.76 12.88 7.84
N ASP A 30 14.25 12.46 9.00
CA ASP A 30 14.90 11.45 9.83
C ASP A 30 14.68 10.04 9.27
N ASN A 31 15.77 9.35 8.94
CA ASN A 31 15.71 8.01 8.34
C ASN A 31 15.03 6.98 9.26
N ASN A 32 15.17 7.09 10.58
CA ASN A 32 14.54 6.13 11.49
C ASN A 32 13.02 6.34 11.54
N GLN A 33 12.56 7.59 11.50
CA GLN A 33 11.12 7.90 11.41
C GLN A 33 10.55 7.48 10.05
N ARG A 34 11.29 7.66 8.96
CA ARG A 34 10.89 7.14 7.64
C ARG A 34 10.71 5.64 7.65
N ASP A 35 11.65 4.91 8.25
CA ASP A 35 11.55 3.44 8.37
C ASP A 35 10.34 3.01 9.19
N ARG A 36 10.02 3.73 10.28
CA ARG A 36 8.81 3.47 11.07
C ARG A 36 7.54 3.63 10.25
N ILE A 37 7.45 4.70 9.46
CA ILE A 37 6.30 4.95 8.58
C ILE A 37 6.21 3.83 7.54
N ALA A 38 7.31 3.47 6.89
CA ALA A 38 7.34 2.41 5.88
C ALA A 38 6.91 1.04 6.43
N VAL A 39 7.35 0.69 7.64
CA VAL A 39 6.93 -0.55 8.32
C VAL A 39 5.45 -0.54 8.66
N GLY A 40 4.93 0.57 9.20
CA GLY A 40 3.51 0.73 9.51
C GLY A 40 2.62 0.59 8.27
N THR A 41 2.97 1.30 7.20
CA THR A 41 2.26 1.24 5.92
C THR A 41 2.29 -0.17 5.31
N ARG A 42 3.43 -0.88 5.43
CA ARG A 42 3.55 -2.27 4.96
C ARG A 42 2.66 -3.23 5.76
N HIS A 43 2.61 -3.10 7.09
CA HIS A 43 1.76 -3.96 7.91
C HIS A 43 0.28 -3.79 7.54
N MET A 44 -0.19 -2.55 7.45
CA MET A 44 -1.55 -2.24 7.03
C MET A 44 -1.89 -2.82 5.66
N LEU A 45 -0.99 -2.73 4.67
CA LEU A 45 -1.24 -3.32 3.35
C LEU A 45 -1.28 -4.85 3.37
N LEU A 46 -0.47 -5.49 4.22
CA LEU A 46 -0.48 -6.95 4.40
C LEU A 46 -1.78 -7.46 5.00
N GLU A 47 -2.40 -6.71 5.91
CA GLU A 47 -3.71 -7.05 6.49
C GLU A 47 -4.84 -7.09 5.44
N HIS A 48 -4.68 -6.34 4.35
CA HIS A 48 -5.66 -6.26 3.27
C HIS A 48 -5.25 -7.00 1.99
N THR A 49 -4.07 -7.63 1.96
CA THR A 49 -3.69 -8.48 0.84
C THR A 49 -3.96 -9.95 1.15
N PRO A 50 -4.58 -10.70 0.21
CA PRO A 50 -4.72 -12.14 0.37
C PRO A 50 -3.34 -12.78 0.53
N THR A 51 -3.20 -13.66 1.52
CA THR A 51 -1.95 -14.38 1.82
C THR A 51 -1.40 -15.03 0.55
N GLY A 52 -0.21 -14.60 0.12
CA GLY A 52 0.45 -15.08 -1.12
C GLY A 52 0.42 -14.11 -2.31
N THR A 53 -0.23 -12.94 -2.19
CA THR A 53 -0.25 -11.93 -3.25
C THR A 53 1.05 -11.11 -3.23
N LYS A 54 1.94 -11.35 -4.21
CA LYS A 54 3.05 -10.42 -4.50
C LYS A 54 2.46 -9.17 -5.15
N LEU A 55 2.24 -8.10 -4.36
CA LEU A 55 1.93 -6.76 -4.83
C LEU A 55 2.99 -6.32 -5.85
N ARG A 56 2.67 -6.44 -7.15
CA ARG A 56 3.48 -5.82 -8.20
C ARG A 56 2.92 -4.43 -8.46
N LEU A 57 3.78 -3.41 -8.51
CA LEU A 57 3.39 -2.02 -8.79
C LEU A 57 2.55 -1.89 -10.08
N SER A 58 2.70 -2.80 -11.04
CA SER A 58 1.89 -2.89 -12.26
C SER A 58 0.41 -3.24 -12.04
N GLU A 59 0.03 -3.75 -10.86
CA GLU A 59 -1.33 -4.21 -10.55
C GLU A 59 -2.14 -3.15 -9.76
N VAL A 60 -1.51 -2.06 -9.30
CA VAL A 60 -2.20 -0.94 -8.64
C VAL A 60 -2.82 -0.05 -9.73
N LYS A 61 -4.08 -0.30 -10.07
CA LYS A 61 -4.89 0.62 -10.89
C LYS A 61 -5.41 1.75 -10.01
N SER A 62 -4.92 2.96 -10.24
CA SER A 62 -5.52 4.19 -9.72
C SER A 62 -6.93 4.35 -10.28
N TYR A 63 -7.96 4.07 -9.48
CA TYR A 63 -9.31 4.54 -9.76
C TYR A 63 -9.36 6.03 -9.46
N SER A 64 -9.23 6.86 -10.51
CA SER A 64 -9.64 8.25 -10.48
C SER A 64 -11.07 8.31 -11.01
N SER A 65 -12.04 8.61 -10.13
CA SER A 65 -13.37 9.09 -10.48
C SER A 65 -13.64 10.36 -9.72
#